data_AF-A0A952IK51-F1
#
_entry.id   AF-A0A952IK51-F1
#
_cell.length_a   1.000
_cell.length_b   1.000
_cell.length_c   1.000
_cell.angle_alpha   90.00
_cell.angle_beta   90.00
_cell.angle_gamma   90.00
#
_symmetry.space_group_name_H-M   'P 1'
#
loop_
_entity.id
_entity.type
_entity.pdbx_description
1 polymer ?
#
loop_
_entity_poly.entity_id
_entity_poly.type
_entity_poly.pdbx_seq_one_letter_code
_entity_poly.pdbx_strand_id
1 'polypeptide(L)'
;MNTLILKIISVLWLIWGFVHVFAGVVTIARRAPDSVAGVADAVDPAEFIGSYHAATDALINQHGFNLFWIGLVTMVCAVLVWRNKTMLFQALFTAALVGGLADVGYFIFMDIGGFVNFMPGTVMTIFSGTAILLSIWVWQQTRSER
;
A
#
# COMPACT_ATOMS: atom_id res chain seq x y z
N MET A 1 -4.21 -10.71 -25.05
CA MET A 1 -4.17 -10.39 -23.59
C MET A 1 -4.30 -11.63 -22.68
N ASN A 2 -3.30 -11.88 -21.81
CA ASN A 2 -3.25 -13.05 -20.93
C ASN A 2 -4.09 -12.87 -19.64
N THR A 3 -5.23 -13.59 -19.56
CA THR A 3 -6.16 -13.52 -18.41
C THR A 3 -5.51 -13.95 -17.09
N LEU A 4 -4.51 -14.83 -17.11
CA LEU A 4 -3.82 -15.27 -15.89
C LEU A 4 -3.04 -14.12 -15.25
N ILE A 5 -2.35 -13.31 -16.05
CA ILE A 5 -1.51 -12.21 -15.56
C ILE A 5 -2.37 -11.11 -14.94
N LEU A 6 -3.52 -10.80 -15.53
CA LEU A 6 -4.49 -9.88 -14.94
C LEU A 6 -4.99 -10.36 -13.58
N LYS A 7 -5.25 -11.66 -13.44
CA LYS A 7 -5.64 -12.25 -12.15
C LYS A 7 -4.53 -12.16 -11.11
N ILE A 8 -3.27 -12.38 -11.50
CA ILE A 8 -2.11 -12.21 -10.62
C ILE A 8 -2.01 -10.75 -10.16
N ILE A 9 -2.05 -9.79 -11.08
CA ILE A 9 -2.02 -8.35 -10.75
C ILE A 9 -3.16 -7.99 -9.78
N SER A 10 -4.38 -8.45 -10.05
CA SER A 10 -5.52 -8.25 -9.16
C SER A 10 -5.28 -8.81 -7.76
N VAL A 11 -4.76 -10.02 -7.63
CA VAL A 11 -4.49 -10.62 -6.32
C VAL A 11 -3.42 -9.84 -5.56
N LEU A 12 -2.36 -9.40 -6.25
CA LEU A 12 -1.31 -8.58 -5.63
C LEU A 12 -1.88 -7.28 -5.07
N TRP A 13 -2.66 -6.54 -5.88
CA TRP A 13 -3.30 -5.29 -5.41
C TRP A 13 -4.34 -5.52 -4.33
N LEU A 14 -5.05 -6.65 -4.36
CA LEU A 14 -6.04 -6.98 -3.34
C LEU A 14 -5.37 -7.26 -1.99
N ILE A 15 -4.28 -8.03 -1.98
CA ILE A 15 -3.49 -8.31 -0.76
C ILE A 15 -2.92 -7.01 -0.21
N TRP A 16 -2.28 -6.22 -1.07
CA TRP A 16 -1.71 -4.93 -0.69
C TRP A 16 -2.78 -4.01 -0.08
N GLY A 17 -3.93 -3.89 -0.75
CA GLY A 17 -5.03 -3.03 -0.30
C GLY A 17 -5.62 -3.51 1.03
N PHE A 18 -5.76 -4.81 1.23
CA PHE A 18 -6.22 -5.37 2.50
C PHE A 18 -5.29 -5.04 3.67
N VAL A 19 -3.98 -5.20 3.48
CA VAL A 19 -2.97 -4.85 4.50
C VAL A 19 -3.06 -3.37 4.85
N HIS A 20 -3.26 -2.49 3.87
CA HIS A 20 -3.36 -1.04 4.08
C HIS A 20 -4.67 -0.61 4.74
N VAL A 21 -5.79 -1.27 4.42
CA VAL A 21 -7.05 -1.10 5.17
C VAL A 21 -6.84 -1.49 6.63
N PHE A 22 -6.23 -2.65 6.88
CA PHE A 22 -5.94 -3.11 8.24
C PHE A 22 -5.01 -2.14 8.99
N ALA A 23 -3.89 -1.73 8.39
CA ALA A 23 -2.96 -0.78 8.96
C ALA A 23 -3.63 0.57 9.27
N GLY A 24 -4.49 1.04 8.38
CA GLY A 24 -5.27 2.26 8.60
C GLY A 24 -6.20 2.16 9.80
N VAL A 25 -6.96 1.06 9.91
CA VAL A 25 -7.85 0.81 11.07
C VAL A 25 -7.08 0.74 12.37
N VAL A 26 -5.97 -0.02 12.41
CA VAL A 26 -5.16 -0.18 13.63
C VAL A 26 -4.53 1.15 14.04
N THR A 27 -4.03 1.93 13.08
CA THR A 27 -3.42 3.24 13.32
C THR A 27 -4.40 4.22 13.95
N ILE A 28 -5.67 4.22 13.51
CA ILE A 28 -6.73 5.09 14.06
C ILE A 28 -7.20 4.62 15.44
N ALA A 29 -7.20 3.30 15.67
CA ALA A 29 -7.74 2.71 16.91
C ALA A 29 -6.77 2.80 18.10
N ARG A 30 -5.51 3.17 17.88
CA ARG A 30 -4.45 3.20 18.89
C ARG A 30 -3.91 4.62 19.08
N ARG A 31 -3.18 4.84 20.18
CA ARG A 31 -2.49 6.11 20.42
C ARG A 31 -1.29 6.24 19.48
N ALA A 32 -0.87 7.47 19.19
CA ALA A 32 0.25 7.74 18.29
C ALA A 32 1.52 6.93 18.62
N PRO A 33 2.00 6.85 19.87
CA PRO A 33 3.18 6.04 20.19
C PRO A 33 3.04 4.57 19.82
N ASP A 34 1.89 3.98 20.15
CA ASP A 34 1.60 2.56 19.89
C ASP A 34 1.44 2.27 18.39
N SER A 35 0.85 3.22 17.65
CA SER A 35 0.71 3.14 16.19
C SER A 35 2.06 3.25 15.49
N VAL A 36 2.92 4.19 15.91
CA VAL A 36 4.26 4.36 15.35
C VAL A 36 5.13 3.14 15.67
N ALA A 37 5.14 2.66 16.91
CA ALA A 37 5.91 1.47 17.31
C ALA A 37 5.46 0.21 16.55
N GLY A 38 4.18 0.11 16.18
CA GLY A 38 3.66 -1.00 15.39
C GLY A 38 4.12 -0.99 13.92
N VAL A 39 4.59 0.14 13.41
CA VAL A 39 5.14 0.26 12.04
C VAL A 39 6.67 0.29 12.07
N ALA A 40 7.26 1.08 12.97
CA ALA A 40 8.70 1.22 13.17
C ALA A 40 9.25 0.08 14.06
N ASP A 41 9.03 -1.16 13.65
CA ASP A 41 9.25 -2.36 14.46
C ASP A 41 10.73 -2.75 14.63
N ALA A 42 11.67 -2.02 14.02
CA ALA A 42 13.10 -2.14 14.29
C ALA A 42 13.58 -1.21 15.42
N VAL A 43 12.72 -0.30 15.89
CA VAL A 43 13.01 0.63 16.99
C VAL A 43 12.45 0.08 18.30
N ASP A 44 13.18 0.24 19.40
CA ASP A 44 12.69 -0.19 20.72
C ASP A 44 11.40 0.59 21.07
N PRO A 45 10.27 -0.10 21.35
CA PRO A 45 9.02 0.55 21.75
C PRO A 45 9.16 1.52 22.94
N ALA A 46 10.14 1.28 23.82
CA ALA A 46 10.43 2.14 24.95
C ALA A 46 10.84 3.56 24.53
N GLU A 47 11.42 3.74 23.33
CA GLU A 47 11.82 5.06 22.81
C GLU A 47 10.62 5.94 22.46
N PHE A 48 9.45 5.35 22.22
CA PHE A 48 8.20 6.08 21.96
C PHE A 48 7.42 6.41 23.25
N ILE A 49 7.90 5.99 24.43
CA ILE A 49 7.22 6.26 25.69
C ILE A 49 7.44 7.73 26.08
N GLY A 50 6.40 8.54 25.92
CA GLY A 50 6.45 9.96 26.23
C GLY A 50 5.08 10.62 26.33
N SER A 51 5.09 11.86 26.82
CA SER A 51 3.90 12.73 26.77
C SER A 51 3.92 13.51 25.46
N TYR A 52 3.01 13.17 24.56
CA TYR A 52 2.81 13.90 23.30
C TYR A 52 1.60 14.83 23.42
N HIS A 53 1.64 15.93 22.67
CA HIS A 53 0.48 16.80 22.54
C HIS A 53 -0.65 16.05 21.82
N ALA A 54 -1.92 16.32 22.15
CA ALA A 54 -3.07 15.66 21.51
C ALA A 54 -3.11 15.84 19.97
N ALA A 55 -2.45 16.87 19.46
CA ALA A 55 -2.29 17.09 18.02
C ALA A 55 -1.46 15.98 17.33
N THR A 56 -0.56 15.31 18.05
CA THR A 56 0.23 14.18 17.53
C THR A 56 -0.68 12.98 17.25
N ASP A 57 -1.61 12.66 18.16
CA ASP A 57 -2.63 11.62 17.93
C ASP A 57 -3.51 11.97 16.72
N ALA A 58 -3.94 13.24 16.60
CA ALA A 58 -4.74 13.69 15.46
C ALA A 58 -4.00 13.55 14.12
N LEU A 59 -2.70 13.86 14.07
CA LEU A 59 -1.89 13.72 12.86
C LEU A 59 -1.71 12.25 12.47
N ILE A 60 -1.46 11.37 13.44
CA ILE A 60 -1.34 9.93 13.19
C ILE A 60 -2.68 9.33 12.74
N ASN A 61 -3.80 9.77 13.31
CA ASN A 61 -5.13 9.35 12.86
C ASN A 61 -5.42 9.80 11.42
N GLN A 62 -4.96 11.00 11.02
CA GLN A 62 -5.06 11.45 9.64
C GLN A 62 -4.24 10.57 8.69
N HIS A 63 -3.03 10.16 9.10
CA HIS A 63 -2.22 9.21 8.34
C HIS A 63 -2.91 7.84 8.23
N GLY A 64 -3.46 7.32 9.33
CA GLY A 64 -4.24 6.09 9.33
C GLY A 64 -5.47 6.14 8.42
N PHE A 65 -6.17 7.28 8.38
CA PHE A 65 -7.26 7.49 7.42
C PHE A 65 -6.77 7.43 5.97
N ASN A 66 -5.58 7.99 5.69
CA ASN A 66 -4.99 7.90 4.36
C ASN A 66 -4.68 6.47 3.95
N LEU A 67 -4.03 5.69 4.82
CA LEU A 67 -3.78 4.27 4.58
C LEU A 67 -5.08 3.50 4.30
N PHE A 68 -6.12 3.79 5.08
CA PHE A 68 -7.42 3.15 4.94
C PHE A 68 -8.05 3.40 3.56
N TRP A 69 -8.21 4.66 3.15
CA TRP A 69 -8.88 4.94 1.88
C TRP A 69 -8.02 4.54 0.68
N ILE A 70 -6.70 4.65 0.78
CA ILE A 70 -5.75 4.16 -0.24
C ILE A 70 -5.92 2.65 -0.44
N GLY A 71 -6.01 1.89 0.65
CA GLY A 71 -6.28 0.46 0.61
C GLY A 71 -7.64 0.14 -0.04
N LEU A 72 -8.69 0.88 0.29
CA LEU A 72 -10.01 0.70 -0.35
C LEU A 72 -9.99 0.98 -1.85
N VAL A 73 -9.35 2.08 -2.28
CA VAL A 73 -9.26 2.45 -3.70
C VAL A 73 -8.51 1.37 -4.49
N THR A 74 -7.40 0.87 -3.95
CA THR A 74 -6.63 -0.20 -4.60
C THR A 74 -7.39 -1.52 -4.66
N MET A 75 -8.16 -1.89 -3.62
CA MET A 75 -9.06 -3.06 -3.66
C MET A 75 -10.15 -2.93 -4.72
N VAL A 76 -10.78 -1.74 -4.87
CA VAL A 76 -11.76 -1.49 -5.94
C VAL A 76 -11.11 -1.66 -7.31
N CYS A 77 -9.91 -1.10 -7.51
CA CYS A 77 -9.17 -1.26 -8.74
C CYS A 77 -8.83 -2.74 -9.01
N ALA A 78 -8.42 -3.50 -8.00
CA ALA A 78 -8.13 -4.92 -8.11
C ALA A 78 -9.32 -5.73 -8.64
N VAL A 79 -10.53 -5.45 -8.13
CA VAL A 79 -11.79 -6.07 -8.61
C VAL A 79 -12.09 -5.67 -10.05
N LEU A 80 -11.86 -4.42 -10.43
CA LEU A 80 -12.07 -3.95 -11.82
C LEU A 80 -11.09 -4.61 -12.79
N VAL A 81 -9.81 -4.74 -12.42
CA VAL A 81 -8.79 -5.45 -13.19
C VAL A 81 -9.18 -6.92 -13.38
N TRP A 82 -9.69 -7.57 -12.32
CA TRP A 82 -10.09 -8.98 -12.36
C TRP A 82 -11.21 -9.22 -13.38
N ARG A 83 -12.15 -8.27 -13.48
CA ARG A 83 -13.30 -8.34 -14.39
C ARG A 83 -12.92 -8.08 -15.85
N ASN A 84 -11.71 -7.59 -16.13
CA ASN A 84 -11.16 -7.36 -17.48
C ASN A 84 -12.15 -6.69 -18.46
N LYS A 85 -12.60 -5.48 -18.11
CA LYS A 85 -13.57 -4.70 -18.92
C LYS A 85 -12.95 -3.39 -19.43
N THR A 86 -13.76 -2.56 -20.08
CA THR A 86 -13.40 -1.25 -20.68
C THR A 86 -12.59 -0.32 -19.75
N MET A 87 -12.69 -0.48 -18.43
CA MET A 87 -11.97 0.32 -17.43
C MET A 87 -10.62 -0.27 -16.97
N LEU A 88 -10.11 -1.31 -17.63
CA LEU A 88 -8.88 -2.02 -17.22
C LEU A 88 -7.68 -1.06 -17.03
N PHE A 89 -7.44 -0.19 -18.01
CA PHE A 89 -6.26 0.69 -17.98
C PHE A 89 -6.35 1.75 -16.88
N GLN A 90 -7.54 2.32 -16.68
CA GLN A 90 -7.80 3.28 -15.62
C GLN A 90 -7.59 2.61 -14.27
N ALA A 91 -8.09 1.39 -14.09
CA ALA A 91 -7.90 0.64 -12.85
C ALA A 91 -6.42 0.29 -12.58
N LEU A 92 -5.68 -0.19 -13.60
CA LEU A 92 -4.25 -0.49 -13.47
C LEU A 92 -3.44 0.77 -13.14
N PHE A 93 -3.69 1.86 -13.86
CA PHE A 93 -3.01 3.14 -13.65
C PHE A 93 -3.32 3.72 -12.28
N THR A 94 -4.58 3.75 -11.86
CA THR A 94 -4.97 4.27 -10.54
C THR A 94 -4.40 3.43 -9.41
N ALA A 95 -4.43 2.09 -9.51
CA ALA A 95 -3.81 1.22 -8.50
C ALA A 95 -2.30 1.46 -8.40
N ALA A 96 -1.61 1.49 -9.55
CA ALA A 96 -0.17 1.73 -9.60
C ALA A 96 0.23 3.13 -9.09
N LEU A 97 -0.55 4.16 -9.43
CA LEU A 97 -0.29 5.52 -8.98
C LEU A 97 -0.52 5.66 -7.48
N VAL A 98 -1.68 5.23 -6.98
CA VAL A 98 -2.07 5.44 -5.57
C VAL A 98 -1.30 4.49 -4.66
N GLY A 99 -1.32 3.19 -4.94
CA GLY A 99 -0.61 2.19 -4.13
C GLY A 99 0.90 2.27 -4.29
N GLY A 100 1.38 2.48 -5.53
CA GLY A 100 2.82 2.60 -5.78
C GLY A 100 3.45 3.83 -5.13
N LEU A 101 2.82 5.00 -5.20
CA LEU A 101 3.37 6.20 -4.54
C LEU A 101 3.34 6.09 -3.01
N ALA A 102 2.34 5.41 -2.43
CA ALA A 102 2.29 5.13 -1.00
C ALA A 102 3.51 4.29 -0.56
N ASP A 103 3.81 3.21 -1.29
CA ASP A 103 4.97 2.36 -1.00
C ASP A 103 6.31 3.02 -1.29
N VAL A 104 6.40 3.92 -2.27
CA VAL A 104 7.64 4.71 -2.49
C VAL A 104 7.94 5.58 -1.28
N GLY A 105 6.92 6.22 -0.69
CA GLY A 105 7.07 6.96 0.56
C GLY A 105 7.53 6.06 1.70
N TYR A 106 6.89 4.90 1.86
CA TYR A 106 7.29 3.91 2.86
C TYR A 106 8.75 3.47 2.66
N PHE A 107 9.14 3.10 1.45
CA PHE A 107 10.49 2.65 1.13
C PHE A 107 11.55 3.70 1.44
N ILE A 108 11.31 4.95 1.05
CA ILE A 108 12.28 6.05 1.26
C ILE A 108 12.42 6.40 2.73
N PHE A 109 11.32 6.49 3.47
CA PHE A 109 11.35 7.03 4.84
C PHE A 109 11.45 5.95 5.92
N MET A 110 10.95 4.74 5.67
CA MET A 110 10.90 3.65 6.64
C MET A 110 11.98 2.59 6.36
N ASP A 111 12.01 2.00 5.16
CA ASP A 111 12.99 0.94 4.83
C ASP A 111 14.43 1.50 4.77
N ILE A 112 14.68 2.54 3.95
CA ILE A 112 16.01 3.18 3.85
C ILE A 112 16.39 3.86 5.18
N GLY A 113 15.40 4.35 5.94
CA GLY A 113 15.60 4.94 7.26
C GLY A 113 16.08 3.94 8.32
N GLY A 114 15.94 2.62 8.07
CA GLY A 114 16.34 1.58 9.01
C GLY A 114 15.40 1.43 10.20
N PHE A 115 14.15 1.89 10.08
CA PHE A 115 13.17 1.89 11.17
C PHE A 115 12.28 0.64 11.19
N VAL A 116 12.38 -0.23 10.19
CA VAL A 116 11.48 -1.37 10.01
C VAL A 116 12.24 -2.67 9.74
N ASN A 117 11.69 -3.79 10.19
CA ASN A 117 12.16 -5.12 9.79
C ASN A 117 11.54 -5.54 8.45
N PHE A 118 12.04 -6.64 7.89
CA PHE A 118 11.71 -7.13 6.56
C PHE A 118 10.21 -7.40 6.33
N MET A 119 9.44 -7.77 7.37
CA MET A 119 8.01 -8.10 7.26
C MET A 119 7.22 -7.39 8.37
N PRO A 120 6.10 -6.71 8.06
CA PRO A 120 5.36 -6.73 6.79
C PRO A 120 5.82 -5.71 5.73
N GLY A 121 6.68 -4.76 6.09
CA GLY A 121 7.04 -3.59 5.27
C GLY A 121 7.64 -3.92 3.90
N THR A 122 8.88 -4.41 3.87
CA THR A 122 9.61 -4.69 2.62
C THR A 122 8.86 -5.68 1.72
N VAL A 123 8.05 -6.58 2.30
CA VAL A 123 7.18 -7.49 1.54
C VAL A 123 6.12 -6.70 0.74
N MET A 124 5.50 -5.67 1.29
CA MET A 124 4.52 -4.84 0.56
C MET A 124 5.17 -4.10 -0.61
N THR A 125 6.38 -3.58 -0.42
CA THR A 125 7.18 -2.95 -1.49
C THR A 125 7.46 -3.92 -2.65
N ILE A 126 7.73 -5.20 -2.34
CA ILE A 126 7.90 -6.24 -3.37
C ILE A 126 6.58 -6.52 -4.10
N PHE A 127 5.47 -6.60 -3.37
CA PHE A 127 4.14 -6.84 -3.94
C PHE A 127 3.71 -5.71 -4.89
N SER A 128 3.81 -4.45 -4.45
CA SER A 128 3.46 -3.30 -5.27
C SER A 128 4.42 -3.12 -6.44
N GLY A 129 5.73 -3.27 -6.23
CA GLY A 129 6.74 -3.22 -7.28
C GLY A 129 6.48 -4.26 -8.37
N THR A 130 6.18 -5.50 -7.98
CA THR A 130 5.80 -6.57 -8.91
C THR A 130 4.52 -6.23 -9.66
N ALA A 131 3.49 -5.73 -8.96
CA ALA A 131 2.22 -5.37 -9.58
C ALA A 131 2.37 -4.21 -10.60
N ILE A 132 3.22 -3.23 -10.32
CA ILE A 132 3.54 -2.13 -11.23
C ILE A 132 4.24 -2.65 -12.49
N LEU A 133 5.29 -3.46 -12.33
CA LEU A 133 6.04 -4.01 -13.46
C LEU A 133 5.14 -4.85 -14.39
N LEU A 134 4.29 -5.69 -13.81
CA LEU A 134 3.32 -6.47 -14.56
C LEU A 134 2.28 -5.58 -15.26
N SER A 135 1.84 -4.49 -14.62
CA SER A 135 0.90 -3.53 -15.21
C SER A 135 1.50 -2.82 -16.43
N ILE A 136 2.78 -2.42 -16.35
CA ILE A 136 3.52 -1.81 -17.47
C ILE A 136 3.66 -2.82 -18.62
N TRP A 137 4.01 -4.07 -18.31
CA TRP A 137 4.15 -5.11 -19.33
C TRP A 137 2.83 -5.38 -20.07
N VAL A 138 1.70 -5.50 -19.36
CA VAL A 138 0.37 -5.63 -19.97
C VAL A 138 0.04 -4.43 -20.86
N TRP A 139 0.37 -3.22 -20.41
CA TRP A 139 0.13 -2.01 -21.18
C TRP A 139 0.92 -1.99 -22.50
N GLN A 140 2.20 -2.37 -22.48
CA GLN A 140 3.04 -2.47 -23.67
C GLN A 140 2.52 -3.50 -24.66
N GLN A 141 2.15 -4.71 -24.19
CA GLN A 141 1.59 -5.75 -25.05
C GLN A 141 0.31 -5.30 -25.75
N THR A 142 -0.55 -4.56 -25.06
CA THR A 142 -1.81 -4.10 -25.66
C THR A 142 -1.60 -2.99 -26.69
N ARG A 143 -0.49 -2.22 -26.61
CA ARG A 143 -0.14 -1.26 -27.66
C ARG A 143 0.41 -1.94 -28.91
N SER A 144 1.17 -3.03 -28.78
CA SER A 144 1.71 -3.76 -29.93
C SER A 144 0.65 -4.55 -30.71
N GLU A 145 -0.50 -4.84 -30.10
CA GLU A 145 -1.64 -5.50 -30.75
C GLU A 145 -2.55 -4.52 -31.54
N ARG A 146 -2.26 -3.20 -31.55
CA ARG A 146 -2.99 -2.16 -32.30
C ARG A 146 -2.14 -1.62 -33.44
#